data_AF-A0A0N8KM82-F1
#
_entry.id   AF-A0A0N8KM82-F1
#
_cell.length_a   1.000
_cell.length_b   1.000
_cell.length_c   1.000
_cell.angle_alpha   90.00
_cell.angle_beta   90.00
_cell.angle_gamma   90.00
#
_symmetry.space_group_name_H-M   'P 1'
#
loop_
_entity.id
_entity.type
_entity.pdbx_description
1 polymer ?
#
loop_
_entity_poly.entity_id
_entity_poly.type
_entity_poly.pdbx_seq_one_letter_code
_entity_poly.pdbx_strand_id
1 'polypeptide(L)'
;MAELSEALSDALMGKDVRLNYVLMTDETHQRFVAACDQLGWARKSLVQQCIQSFFTEHRSFYCNAAIADAAARGIHQNQYYSLLRDGDEGKLPVYLNLRPSFGESPIATTPPVPTDTSNRRRYSTVTMGDFNYVLLKVAKLVDNDSWAGITSRIVSWHFSNYWENVYLPQIAMDEKRTFELPAVFEP
;
A
#
# COMPACT_ATOMS: atom_id res chain seq x y z
N MET A 1 -8.78 24.05 23.22
CA MET A 1 -8.23 22.73 23.61
C MET A 1 -9.19 21.59 23.26
N ALA A 2 -10.47 21.65 23.64
CA ALA A 2 -11.47 20.64 23.26
C ALA A 2 -11.73 20.59 21.74
N GLU A 3 -11.90 21.73 21.07
CA GLU A 3 -12.13 21.76 19.61
C GLU A 3 -10.94 21.27 18.77
N LEU A 4 -9.71 21.46 19.25
CA LEU A 4 -8.50 20.90 18.64
C LEU A 4 -8.43 19.39 18.82
N SER A 5 -8.87 18.87 19.96
CA SER A 5 -8.96 17.44 20.25
C SER A 5 -10.05 16.75 19.43
N GLU A 6 -11.17 17.41 19.20
CA GLU A 6 -12.30 16.89 18.43
C GLU A 6 -12.00 16.95 16.92
N ALA A 7 -11.38 18.03 16.43
CA ALA A 7 -10.86 18.11 15.06
C ALA A 7 -9.71 17.13 14.80
N LEU A 8 -8.85 16.86 15.79
CA LEU A 8 -7.85 15.79 15.71
C LEU A 8 -8.52 14.41 15.73
N SER A 9 -9.55 14.20 16.54
CA SER A 9 -10.31 12.94 16.59
C SER A 9 -11.00 12.64 15.26
N ASP A 10 -11.64 13.63 14.63
CA ASP A 10 -12.26 13.48 13.31
C ASP A 10 -11.23 13.39 12.18
N ALA A 11 -10.08 14.06 12.30
CA ALA A 11 -8.96 13.91 11.36
C ALA A 11 -8.16 12.60 11.55
N LEU A 12 -8.30 11.92 12.68
CA LEU A 12 -7.71 10.62 12.99
C LEU A 12 -8.61 9.45 12.57
N MET A 13 -9.83 9.72 12.09
CA MET A 13 -10.70 8.71 11.47
C MET A 13 -10.10 8.33 10.11
N GLY A 14 -9.24 7.32 10.11
CA GLY A 14 -8.65 6.77 8.90
C GLY A 14 -9.72 6.39 7.86
N LYS A 15 -9.34 6.46 6.58
CA LYS A 15 -10.22 6.12 5.47
C LYS A 15 -10.21 4.62 5.19
N ASP A 16 -11.40 4.09 4.96
CA ASP A 16 -11.63 2.70 4.69
C ASP A 16 -11.54 2.39 3.18
N VAL A 17 -10.66 1.47 2.81
CA VAL A 17 -10.56 0.90 1.46
C VAL A 17 -11.18 -0.50 1.46
N ARG A 18 -12.21 -0.69 0.65
CA ARG A 18 -12.80 -2.02 0.40
C ARG A 18 -11.99 -2.76 -0.65
N LEU A 19 -11.10 -3.64 -0.20
CA LEU A 19 -10.25 -4.44 -1.08
C LEU A 19 -11.00 -5.63 -1.69
N ASN A 20 -12.00 -6.18 -0.97
CA ASN A 20 -12.68 -7.46 -1.23
C ASN A 20 -11.75 -8.67 -1.08
N TYR A 21 -10.58 -8.64 -1.70
CA TYR A 21 -9.56 -9.67 -1.62
C TYR A 21 -8.17 -9.14 -1.92
N VAL A 22 -7.16 -9.92 -1.51
CA VAL A 22 -5.76 -9.77 -1.91
C VAL A 22 -5.33 -11.11 -2.50
N LEU A 23 -4.68 -11.08 -3.65
CA LEU A 23 -4.06 -12.22 -4.32
C LEU A 23 -2.61 -12.33 -3.86
N MET A 24 -2.17 -13.55 -3.61
CA MET A 24 -0.80 -13.86 -3.24
C MET A 24 -0.37 -15.12 -3.99
N THR A 25 0.87 -15.17 -4.46
CA THR A 25 1.50 -16.43 -4.87
C THR A 25 1.59 -17.36 -3.65
N ASP A 26 1.84 -18.66 -3.86
CA ASP A 26 2.03 -19.59 -2.75
C ASP A 26 3.16 -19.16 -1.81
N GLU A 27 4.28 -18.71 -2.38
CA GLU A 27 5.43 -18.22 -1.63
C GLU A 27 5.07 -16.99 -0.77
N THR A 28 4.49 -15.94 -1.37
CA THR A 28 4.06 -14.74 -0.64
C THR A 28 3.03 -15.09 0.42
N HIS A 29 2.12 -16.01 0.12
CA HIS A 29 1.10 -16.46 1.06
C HIS A 29 1.71 -17.19 2.27
N GLN A 30 2.66 -18.11 2.04
CA GLN A 30 3.37 -18.79 3.13
C GLN A 30 4.10 -17.80 4.03
N ARG A 31 4.82 -16.84 3.43
CA ARG A 31 5.48 -15.75 4.17
C ARG A 31 4.50 -14.91 4.97
N PHE A 32 3.37 -14.56 4.37
CA PHE A 32 2.31 -13.79 5.03
C PHE A 32 1.75 -14.55 6.25
N VAL A 33 1.44 -15.84 6.09
CA VAL A 33 0.94 -16.69 7.17
C VAL A 33 1.97 -16.82 8.28
N ALA A 34 3.24 -17.08 7.94
CA ALA A 34 4.32 -17.17 8.93
C ALA A 34 4.49 -15.86 9.73
N ALA A 35 4.42 -14.69 9.07
CA ALA A 35 4.46 -13.41 9.77
C ALA A 35 3.26 -13.23 10.74
N CYS A 36 2.08 -13.72 10.39
CA CYS A 36 0.92 -13.70 11.28
C CYS A 36 1.07 -14.66 12.46
N ASP A 37 1.44 -15.91 12.17
CA ASP A 37 1.37 -16.99 13.15
C ASP A 37 2.58 -17.01 14.09
N GLN A 38 3.76 -16.64 13.60
CA GLN A 38 5.02 -16.72 14.35
C GLN A 38 5.43 -15.37 14.96
N LEU A 39 5.14 -14.26 14.27
CA LEU A 39 5.50 -12.92 14.75
C LEU A 39 4.28 -12.15 15.30
N GLY A 40 3.11 -12.77 15.34
CA GLY A 40 1.90 -12.21 15.97
C GLY A 40 1.24 -11.06 15.19
N TRP A 41 1.57 -10.87 13.91
CA TRP A 41 0.95 -9.80 13.13
C TRP A 41 -0.53 -10.05 12.87
N ALA A 42 -1.37 -9.09 13.22
CA ALA A 42 -2.76 -9.10 12.77
C ALA A 42 -2.82 -8.92 11.24
N ARG A 43 -3.58 -9.79 10.54
CA ARG A 43 -3.66 -9.80 9.07
C ARG A 43 -3.95 -8.43 8.44
N LYS A 44 -4.86 -7.66 9.03
CA LYS A 44 -5.21 -6.32 8.53
C LYS A 44 -4.05 -5.34 8.72
N SER A 45 -3.44 -5.34 9.89
CA SER A 45 -2.30 -4.49 10.23
C SER A 45 -1.07 -4.80 9.38
N LEU A 46 -0.87 -6.08 9.01
CA LEU A 46 0.20 -6.46 8.11
C LEU A 46 -0.01 -5.90 6.69
N VAL A 47 -1.23 -5.97 6.16
CA VAL A 47 -1.54 -5.34 4.85
C VAL A 47 -1.38 -3.81 4.93
N GLN A 48 -1.82 -3.18 6.03
CA GLN A 48 -1.59 -1.75 6.26
C GLN A 48 -0.10 -1.42 6.26
N GLN A 49 0.71 -2.23 6.93
CA GLN A 49 2.16 -2.07 6.98
C GLN A 49 2.79 -2.23 5.59
N CYS A 50 2.36 -3.20 4.79
CA CYS A 50 2.85 -3.35 3.42
C CYS A 50 2.60 -2.08 2.58
N ILE A 51 1.38 -1.54 2.66
CA ILE A 51 1.01 -0.29 1.97
C ILE A 51 1.82 0.90 2.49
N GLN A 52 1.97 1.02 3.81
CA GLN A 52 2.75 2.08 4.46
C GLN A 52 4.23 2.03 4.02
N SER A 53 4.85 0.85 4.06
CA SER A 53 6.25 0.66 3.67
C SER A 53 6.45 1.05 2.21
N PHE A 54 5.57 0.58 1.31
CA PHE A 54 5.64 0.90 -0.10
C PHE A 54 5.56 2.40 -0.38
N PHE A 55 4.60 3.11 0.21
CA PHE A 55 4.48 4.56 0.02
C PHE A 55 5.51 5.37 0.81
N THR A 56 6.18 4.77 1.80
CA THR A 56 7.31 5.42 2.45
C THR A 56 8.51 5.44 1.51
N GLU A 57 8.78 4.33 0.82
CA GLU A 57 9.90 4.19 -0.09
C GLU A 57 9.69 4.93 -1.42
N HIS A 58 8.46 4.90 -1.94
CA HIS A 58 8.15 5.43 -3.28
C HIS A 58 7.33 6.72 -3.27
N ARG A 59 7.29 7.42 -2.13
CA ARG A 59 6.48 8.63 -1.92
C ARG A 59 6.64 9.66 -3.02
N SER A 60 7.88 10.00 -3.34
CA SER A 60 8.21 11.08 -4.26
C SER A 60 7.61 10.85 -5.65
N PHE A 61 7.65 9.61 -6.14
CA PHE A 61 7.06 9.25 -7.42
C PHE A 61 5.56 9.54 -7.44
N TYR A 62 4.79 8.98 -6.49
CA TYR A 62 3.34 9.13 -6.48
C TYR A 62 2.88 10.57 -6.17
N CYS A 63 3.62 11.31 -5.34
CA CYS A 63 3.36 12.74 -5.15
C CYS A 63 3.54 13.52 -6.46
N ASN A 64 4.64 13.29 -7.18
CA ASN A 64 4.89 13.97 -8.45
C ASN A 64 3.85 13.59 -9.52
N ALA A 65 3.46 12.31 -9.57
CA ALA A 65 2.39 11.85 -10.45
C ALA A 65 1.05 12.52 -10.13
N ALA A 66 0.69 12.67 -8.85
CA ALA A 66 -0.51 13.37 -8.43
C ALA A 66 -0.53 14.85 -8.84
N ILE A 67 0.61 15.53 -8.70
CA ILE A 67 0.77 16.94 -9.11
C ILE A 67 0.62 17.07 -10.63
N ALA A 68 1.25 16.17 -11.40
CA ALA A 68 1.13 16.15 -12.85
C ALA A 68 -0.30 15.86 -13.31
N ASP A 69 -1.00 14.92 -12.66
CA ASP A 69 -2.39 14.59 -12.99
C ASP A 69 -3.34 15.77 -12.69
N ALA A 70 -3.17 16.43 -11.55
CA ALA A 70 -3.92 17.63 -11.19
C ALA A 70 -3.74 18.75 -12.22
N ALA A 71 -2.49 19.01 -12.64
CA ALA A 71 -2.16 20.01 -13.64
C ALA A 71 -2.79 19.70 -15.01
N ALA A 72 -2.78 18.43 -15.45
CA ALA A 72 -3.39 18.03 -16.72
C ALA A 72 -4.92 18.14 -16.73
N ARG A 73 -5.55 18.11 -15.54
CA ARG A 73 -6.99 18.37 -15.33
C ARG A 73 -7.30 19.85 -15.10
N GLY A 74 -6.30 20.72 -15.07
CA GLY A 74 -6.46 22.17 -14.87
C GLY A 74 -6.92 22.56 -13.47
N ILE A 75 -6.63 21.75 -12.45
CA ILE A 75 -7.00 22.04 -11.06
C ILE A 75 -5.76 22.08 -10.16
N HIS A 76 -5.88 22.81 -9.05
CA HIS A 76 -4.79 22.93 -8.09
C HIS A 76 -4.59 21.62 -7.30
N GLN A 77 -3.34 21.29 -6.94
CA GLN A 77 -2.99 20.05 -6.23
C GLN A 77 -3.81 19.83 -4.94
N ASN A 78 -4.09 20.90 -4.18
CA ASN A 78 -4.88 20.81 -2.94
C ASN A 78 -6.35 20.42 -3.23
N GLN A 79 -6.91 20.90 -4.34
CA GLN A 79 -8.26 20.52 -4.76
C GLN A 79 -8.29 19.07 -5.23
N TYR A 80 -7.28 18.65 -5.99
CA TYR A 80 -7.12 17.26 -6.43
C TYR A 80 -6.99 16.30 -5.24
N TYR A 81 -6.17 16.65 -4.24
CA TYR A 81 -6.04 15.88 -3.00
C TYR A 81 -7.39 15.71 -2.29
N SER A 82 -8.14 16.80 -2.09
CA SER A 82 -9.46 16.74 -1.44
C SER A 82 -10.47 15.91 -2.24
N LEU A 83 -10.47 16.02 -3.58
CA LEU A 83 -11.32 15.20 -4.44
C LEU A 83 -11.00 13.72 -4.32
N LEU A 84 -9.72 13.35 -4.27
CA LEU A 84 -9.33 11.96 -4.03
C LEU A 84 -9.65 11.51 -2.61
N ARG A 85 -9.44 12.34 -1.60
CA ARG A 85 -9.68 11.97 -0.19
C ARG A 85 -11.17 11.72 0.08
N ASP A 86 -12.02 12.64 -0.35
CA ASP A 86 -13.43 12.67 0.06
C ASP A 86 -14.41 12.29 -1.05
N GLY A 87 -13.95 12.32 -2.31
CA GLY A 87 -14.75 12.04 -3.49
C GLY A 87 -14.54 10.64 -4.08
N ASP A 88 -15.36 10.35 -5.07
CA ASP A 88 -15.15 9.26 -6.02
C ASP A 88 -14.19 9.74 -7.12
N GLU A 89 -13.35 8.84 -7.63
CA GLU A 89 -12.49 9.09 -8.78
C GLU A 89 -13.29 9.54 -10.02
N GLY A 90 -14.55 9.12 -10.15
CA GLY A 90 -15.47 9.59 -11.19
C GLY A 90 -15.82 11.08 -11.13
N LYS A 91 -15.52 11.76 -10.01
CA LYS A 91 -15.70 13.22 -9.87
C LYS A 91 -14.48 14.02 -10.30
N LEU A 92 -13.39 13.37 -10.68
CA LEU A 92 -12.23 14.07 -11.22
C LEU A 92 -12.61 14.76 -12.54
N PRO A 93 -12.25 16.04 -12.73
CA PRO A 93 -12.46 16.71 -14.01
C PRO A 93 -11.82 15.91 -15.15
N VAL A 94 -12.46 15.93 -16.32
CA VAL A 94 -11.84 15.43 -17.54
C VAL A 94 -10.53 16.17 -17.81
N TYR A 95 -9.58 15.49 -18.43
CA TYR A 95 -8.32 16.12 -18.78
C TYR A 95 -8.55 17.28 -19.76
N LEU A 96 -7.93 18.42 -19.47
CA LEU A 96 -7.89 19.55 -20.40
C LEU A 96 -6.87 19.31 -21.52
N ASN A 97 -5.82 18.55 -21.21
CA ASN A 97 -4.75 18.14 -22.12
C ASN A 97 -4.69 16.60 -22.24
N LEU A 98 -3.64 16.06 -22.85
CA LEU A 98 -3.38 14.63 -22.81
C LEU A 98 -3.06 14.18 -21.36
N ARG A 99 -3.49 12.95 -21.01
CA ARG A 99 -3.09 12.30 -19.76
C ARG A 99 -1.55 12.29 -19.68
N PRO A 100 -0.94 12.72 -18.56
CA PRO A 100 0.50 12.72 -18.42
C PRO A 100 1.10 11.32 -18.58
N SER A 101 2.32 11.27 -19.10
CA SER A 101 3.19 10.11 -18.88
C SER A 101 3.80 10.26 -17.49
N PHE A 102 3.52 9.31 -16.60
CA PHE A 102 4.03 9.34 -15.23
C PHE A 102 5.44 8.74 -15.10
N GLY A 103 6.02 8.23 -16.19
CA GLY A 103 7.22 7.39 -16.16
C GLY A 103 6.90 5.94 -15.76
N GLU A 104 7.95 5.16 -15.51
CA GLU A 104 7.81 3.79 -15.01
C GLU A 104 7.37 3.82 -13.54
N SER A 105 6.21 3.21 -13.25
CA SER A 105 5.71 3.19 -11.87
C SER A 105 6.53 2.20 -11.02
N PRO A 106 6.79 2.52 -9.75
CA PRO A 106 7.47 1.59 -8.85
C PRO A 106 6.75 0.25 -8.73
N ILE A 107 5.41 0.25 -8.78
CA ILE A 107 4.65 -0.99 -8.73
C ILE A 107 4.73 -1.79 -10.02
N ALA A 108 4.96 -1.15 -11.19
CA ALA A 108 5.18 -1.81 -12.48
C ALA A 108 6.31 -2.85 -12.42
N THR A 109 7.34 -2.58 -11.62
CA THR A 109 8.48 -3.48 -11.41
C THR A 109 8.10 -4.79 -10.71
N THR A 110 6.95 -4.82 -10.03
CA THR A 110 6.42 -6.03 -9.39
C THR A 110 5.41 -6.70 -10.31
N PRO A 111 5.65 -7.94 -10.78
CA PRO A 111 4.74 -8.63 -11.67
C PRO A 111 3.33 -8.75 -11.08
N PRO A 112 2.26 -8.66 -11.91
CA PRO A 112 0.91 -9.00 -11.47
C PRO A 112 0.86 -10.42 -10.93
N VAL A 113 0.08 -10.62 -9.85
CA VAL A 113 -0.10 -11.96 -9.27
C VAL A 113 -1.04 -12.78 -10.17
N PRO A 114 -0.62 -13.96 -10.68
CA PRO A 114 -1.46 -14.79 -11.55
C PRO A 114 -2.74 -15.21 -10.86
N THR A 115 -3.90 -15.07 -11.52
CA THR A 115 -5.22 -15.34 -10.89
C THR A 115 -5.55 -16.82 -10.78
N ASP A 116 -4.96 -17.64 -11.63
CA ASP A 116 -5.14 -19.08 -11.77
C ASP A 116 -4.39 -19.89 -10.71
N THR A 117 -3.23 -19.41 -10.26
CA THR A 117 -2.39 -20.09 -9.27
C THR A 117 -2.28 -19.35 -7.94
N SER A 118 -3.12 -18.35 -7.69
CA SER A 118 -3.02 -17.51 -6.48
C SER A 118 -4.03 -17.86 -5.40
N ASN A 119 -3.57 -17.67 -4.17
CA ASN A 119 -4.42 -17.74 -2.99
C ASN A 119 -5.23 -16.45 -2.87
N ARG A 120 -6.55 -16.54 -3.12
CA ARG A 120 -7.47 -15.42 -2.91
C ARG A 120 -7.89 -15.34 -1.45
N ARG A 121 -7.36 -14.36 -0.72
CA ARG A 121 -7.74 -14.10 0.67
C ARG A 121 -8.77 -12.98 0.73
N ARG A 122 -9.93 -13.24 1.33
CA ARG A 122 -10.98 -12.22 1.51
C ARG A 122 -10.53 -11.20 2.56
N TYR A 123 -10.56 -9.93 2.18
CA TYR A 123 -10.38 -8.80 3.08
C TYR A 123 -11.60 -7.91 2.94
N SER A 124 -12.29 -7.63 4.05
CA SER A 124 -13.45 -6.74 4.00
C SER A 124 -12.99 -5.31 3.71
N THR A 125 -12.18 -4.76 4.61
CA THR A 125 -11.77 -3.37 4.59
C THR A 125 -10.41 -3.21 5.27
N VAL A 126 -9.60 -2.31 4.72
CA VAL A 126 -8.36 -1.83 5.33
C VAL A 126 -8.48 -0.33 5.59
N THR A 127 -8.30 0.08 6.83
CA THR A 127 -8.31 1.48 7.25
C THR A 127 -6.90 2.05 7.10
N MET A 128 -6.75 3.29 6.63
CA MET A 128 -5.43 3.94 6.53
C MET A 128 -5.55 5.45 6.72
N GLY A 129 -4.45 6.11 7.07
CA GLY A 129 -4.42 7.57 7.13
C GLY A 129 -4.74 8.19 5.77
N ASP A 130 -5.35 9.38 5.80
CA ASP A 130 -5.79 10.12 4.61
C ASP A 130 -4.74 10.18 3.51
N PHE A 131 -3.49 10.44 3.89
CA PHE A 131 -2.41 10.60 2.92
C PHE A 131 -2.14 9.32 2.13
N ASN A 132 -2.00 8.18 2.81
CA ASN A 132 -1.80 6.90 2.12
C ASN A 132 -3.04 6.45 1.36
N TYR A 133 -4.23 6.78 1.86
CA TYR A 133 -5.47 6.54 1.14
C TYR A 133 -5.46 7.26 -0.21
N VAL A 134 -5.09 8.54 -0.21
CA VAL A 134 -4.94 9.33 -1.44
C VAL A 134 -3.84 8.76 -2.33
N LEU A 135 -2.67 8.43 -1.79
CA LEU A 135 -1.59 7.82 -2.58
C LEU A 135 -2.00 6.48 -3.21
N LEU A 136 -2.80 5.67 -2.52
CA LEU A 136 -3.30 4.42 -3.07
C LEU A 136 -4.30 4.66 -4.23
N LYS A 137 -5.14 5.71 -4.16
CA LYS A 137 -5.93 6.16 -5.32
C LYS A 137 -5.05 6.62 -6.47
N VAL A 138 -3.99 7.38 -6.17
CA VAL A 138 -3.05 7.85 -7.20
C VAL A 138 -2.39 6.66 -7.88
N ALA A 139 -1.88 5.68 -7.13
CA ALA A 139 -1.29 4.47 -7.69
C ALA A 139 -2.28 3.74 -8.60
N LYS A 140 -3.53 3.55 -8.14
CA LYS A 140 -4.61 2.97 -8.95
C LYS A 140 -4.82 3.71 -10.27
N LEU A 141 -4.82 5.04 -10.26
CA LEU A 141 -5.01 5.88 -11.46
C LEU A 141 -3.80 5.87 -12.39
N VAL A 142 -2.58 5.87 -11.84
CA VAL A 142 -1.32 5.84 -12.59
C VAL A 142 -1.18 4.52 -13.34
N ASP A 143 -1.41 3.41 -12.64
CA ASP A 143 -1.25 2.06 -13.15
C ASP A 143 -2.49 1.49 -13.85
N ASN A 144 -3.63 2.20 -13.77
CA ASN A 144 -4.91 1.78 -14.32
C ASN A 144 -5.30 0.34 -13.89
N ASP A 145 -5.16 0.06 -12.60
CA ASP A 145 -5.44 -1.25 -12.01
C ASP A 145 -6.58 -1.14 -10.98
N SER A 146 -7.02 -2.28 -10.46
CA SER A 146 -8.00 -2.37 -9.37
C SER A 146 -7.33 -2.21 -8.00
N TRP A 147 -8.13 -1.87 -6.99
CA TRP A 147 -7.67 -1.88 -5.59
C TRP A 147 -7.03 -3.21 -5.18
N ALA A 148 -7.68 -4.32 -5.55
CA ALA A 148 -7.17 -5.65 -5.28
C ALA A 148 -5.84 -5.90 -6.01
N GLY A 149 -5.72 -5.53 -7.28
CA GLY A 149 -4.50 -5.68 -8.07
C GLY A 149 -3.31 -4.91 -7.48
N ILE A 150 -3.49 -3.61 -7.24
CA ILE A 150 -2.48 -2.76 -6.60
C ILE A 150 -2.07 -3.32 -5.25
N THR A 151 -3.02 -3.62 -4.36
CA THR A 151 -2.66 -4.12 -3.02
C THR A 151 -1.99 -5.49 -3.07
N SER A 152 -2.38 -6.37 -4.00
CA SER A 152 -1.72 -7.68 -4.19
C SER A 152 -0.26 -7.52 -4.59
N ARG A 153 0.03 -6.60 -5.51
CA ARG A 153 1.40 -6.30 -5.95
C ARG A 153 2.21 -5.64 -4.85
N ILE A 154 1.63 -4.69 -4.09
CA ILE A 154 2.28 -4.09 -2.91
C ILE A 154 2.66 -5.15 -1.88
N VAL A 155 1.77 -6.09 -1.58
CA VAL A 155 2.07 -7.18 -0.64
C VAL A 155 3.19 -8.08 -1.17
N SER A 156 3.14 -8.45 -2.45
CA SER A 156 4.21 -9.23 -3.08
C SER A 156 5.54 -8.51 -2.99
N TRP A 157 5.58 -7.24 -3.39
CA TRP A 157 6.76 -6.38 -3.30
C TRP A 157 7.31 -6.34 -1.87
N HIS A 158 6.45 -6.16 -0.87
CA HIS A 158 6.87 -6.05 0.52
C HIS A 158 7.59 -7.31 0.99
N PHE A 159 7.03 -8.48 0.71
CA PHE A 159 7.68 -9.74 1.09
C PHE A 159 8.93 -10.03 0.27
N SER A 160 9.00 -9.63 -0.99
CA SER A 160 10.24 -9.76 -1.77
C SER A 160 11.38 -8.92 -1.21
N ASN A 161 11.11 -7.73 -0.65
CA ASN A 161 12.15 -6.82 -0.17
C ASN A 161 12.53 -7.04 1.31
N TYR A 162 11.56 -7.41 2.15
CA TYR A 162 11.75 -7.43 3.59
C TYR A 162 11.82 -8.83 4.20
N TRP A 163 11.47 -9.90 3.47
CA TRP A 163 11.41 -11.24 4.07
C TRP A 163 12.74 -11.69 4.67
N GLU A 164 13.80 -11.72 3.86
CA GLU A 164 15.11 -12.23 4.26
C GLU A 164 15.77 -11.38 5.35
N ASN A 165 15.58 -10.05 5.31
CA ASN A 165 16.31 -9.11 6.16
C ASN A 165 15.54 -8.64 7.40
N VAL A 166 14.20 -8.79 7.42
CA VAL A 166 13.35 -8.29 8.52
C VAL A 166 12.60 -9.43 9.20
N TYR A 167 11.89 -10.26 8.42
CA TYR A 167 11.00 -11.27 8.99
C TYR A 167 11.74 -12.54 9.40
N LEU A 168 12.52 -13.10 8.48
CA LEU A 168 13.23 -14.37 8.69
C LEU A 168 14.22 -14.33 9.86
N PRO A 169 14.98 -13.24 10.11
CA PRO A 169 15.89 -13.20 11.24
C PRO A 169 15.17 -13.20 12.59
N GLN A 170 14.02 -12.53 12.69
CA GLN A 170 13.20 -12.54 13.91
C GLN A 170 12.64 -13.94 14.21
N ILE A 171 12.16 -14.63 13.18
CA ILE A 171 11.71 -16.02 13.28
C ILE A 171 12.85 -16.91 13.76
N ALA A 172 14.01 -16.82 13.12
CA ALA A 172 15.17 -17.63 13.47
C ALA A 172 15.69 -17.37 14.89
N MET A 173 15.61 -16.12 15.37
CA MET A 173 15.96 -15.75 16.74
C MET A 173 14.99 -16.34 17.77
N ASP A 174 13.68 -16.31 17.49
CA ASP A 174 12.66 -16.93 18.36
C ASP A 174 12.83 -18.45 18.44
N GLU A 175 13.02 -19.12 17.29
CA GLU A 175 13.27 -20.57 17.23
C GLU A 175 14.52 -20.98 18.03
N LYS A 176 15.58 -20.16 17.99
CA LYS A 176 16.83 -20.38 18.74
C LYS A 176 16.78 -19.84 20.17
N ARG A 177 15.72 -19.13 20.55
CA ARG A 177 15.57 -18.44 21.84
C ARG A 177 16.77 -17.56 22.17
N THR A 178 17.23 -16.80 21.19
CA THR A 178 18.39 -15.91 21.30
C THR A 178 18.02 -14.49 20.89
N PHE A 179 18.79 -13.53 21.40
CA PHE A 179 18.74 -12.13 20.94
C PHE A 179 19.83 -11.83 19.90
N GLU A 180 20.71 -12.80 19.62
CA GLU A 180 21.79 -12.64 18.65
C GLU A 180 21.28 -12.89 17.24
N LEU A 181 21.52 -11.90 16.36
CA LEU A 181 21.22 -12.04 14.95
C LEU A 181 22.11 -13.15 14.37
N PRO A 182 21.55 -14.17 13.70
CA PRO A 182 22.38 -15.18 13.05
C PRO A 182 23.32 -14.55 12.03
N ALA A 183 24.59 -14.97 12.00
CA ALA A 183 25.63 -14.42 11.12
C ALA A 183 25.26 -14.42 9.61
N VAL A 184 24.34 -15.28 9.19
CA VAL A 184 23.83 -15.32 7.81
C VAL A 184 22.91 -14.13 7.45
N PHE A 185 22.48 -13.35 8.44
CA PHE A 185 21.64 -12.16 8.29
C PHE A 185 22.36 -10.86 8.64
N GLU A 186 23.67 -10.91 8.92
CA GLU A 186 24.50 -9.72 9.09
C GLU A 186 24.76 -9.07 7.70
N PRO A 187 24.71 -7.72 7.60
CA PRO A 187 24.82 -6.99 6.33
C PRO A 187 26.21 -7.01 5.70
#